data_AF-A0A402AXU2-F1
#
_entry.id   AF-A0A402AXU2-F1
#
_cell.length_a   1.000
_cell.length_b   1.000
_cell.length_c   1.000
_cell.angle_alpha   90.00
_cell.angle_beta   90.00
_cell.angle_gamma   90.00
#
_symmetry.space_group_name_H-M   'P 1'
#
loop_
_entity.id
_entity.type
_entity.pdbx_description
1 polymer ?
#
loop_
_entity_poly.entity_id
_entity_poly.type
_entity_poly.pdbx_seq_one_letter_code
_entity_poly.pdbx_strand_id
1 'polypeptide(L)'
;MTTGPKFTLQEINALDHEEFVQALSSLFEGPPWIVYEAWSVRPFTSLDHLYSSLCNVMSASSIEQQVTLIQSHPDLVGRAALAGTLSPSSSSEQASAGLDRLSPTEIATFSSLNQAYRERFGFPFVICARENKKESILAGFEQRLHNSRSQEITLALGEVAKICALRLHDLISS
;
A
#
# COMPACT_ATOMS: atom_id res chain seq x y z
N MET A 1 -14.98 -3.29 15.58
CA MET A 1 -13.61 -3.80 15.41
C MET A 1 -13.71 -5.25 14.99
N THR A 2 -13.93 -5.52 13.71
CA THR A 2 -13.85 -6.88 13.17
C THR A 2 -12.42 -7.08 12.72
N THR A 3 -11.56 -7.53 13.65
CA THR A 3 -10.27 -8.11 13.29
C THR A 3 -10.57 -9.34 12.46
N GLY A 4 -10.16 -9.35 11.19
CA GLY A 4 -10.21 -10.56 10.37
C GLY A 4 -9.44 -11.71 11.04
N PRO A 5 -9.57 -12.95 10.53
CA PRO A 5 -8.82 -14.07 11.05
C PRO A 5 -7.32 -13.74 11.03
N LYS A 6 -6.67 -13.82 12.19
CA LYS A 6 -5.22 -13.66 12.27
C LYS A 6 -4.56 -15.02 12.09
N PHE A 7 -3.68 -15.13 11.11
CA PHE A 7 -2.86 -16.33 10.93
C PHE A 7 -1.68 -16.32 11.89
N THR A 8 -1.18 -17.49 12.25
CA THR A 8 0.16 -17.68 12.79
C THR A 8 1.16 -17.87 11.65
N LEU A 9 2.44 -17.59 11.90
CA LEU A 9 3.49 -17.85 10.89
C LEU A 9 3.56 -19.35 10.51
N GLN A 10 3.26 -20.24 11.45
CA GLN A 10 3.24 -21.69 11.19
C GLN A 10 2.13 -22.06 10.21
N GLU A 11 0.92 -21.51 10.37
CA GLU A 11 -0.19 -21.72 9.43
C GLU A 11 0.19 -21.21 8.04
N ILE A 12 0.74 -19.99 7.93
CA ILE A 12 1.22 -19.43 6.66
C ILE A 12 2.26 -20.34 5.98
N ASN A 13 3.17 -20.94 6.75
CA ASN A 13 4.16 -21.89 6.23
C ASN A 13 3.58 -23.24 5.81
N ALA A 14 2.36 -23.58 6.24
CA ALA A 14 1.70 -24.84 5.91
C ALA A 14 0.73 -24.74 4.73
N LEU A 15 0.27 -23.53 4.38
CA LEU A 15 -0.66 -23.30 3.27
C LEU A 15 -0.10 -23.80 1.93
N ASP A 16 -0.99 -24.27 1.06
CA ASP A 16 -0.63 -24.48 -0.34
C ASP A 16 -0.45 -23.13 -1.08
N HIS A 17 -0.21 -23.19 -2.40
CA HIS A 17 0.05 -21.97 -3.18
C HIS A 17 -1.16 -21.04 -3.24
N GLU A 18 -2.33 -21.59 -3.55
CA GLU A 18 -3.56 -20.80 -3.74
C GLU A 18 -4.05 -20.22 -2.41
N GLU A 19 -4.03 -21.02 -1.35
CA GLU A 19 -4.42 -20.60 -0.01
C GLU A 19 -3.50 -19.50 0.53
N PHE A 20 -2.18 -19.60 0.29
CA PHE A 20 -1.22 -18.56 0.70
C PHE A 20 -1.47 -17.24 -0.03
N VAL A 21 -1.70 -17.32 -1.34
CA VAL A 21 -2.02 -16.13 -2.16
C VAL A 21 -3.30 -15.49 -1.66
N GLN A 22 -4.34 -16.28 -1.41
CA GLN A 22 -5.61 -15.78 -0.90
C GLN A 22 -5.44 -15.13 0.48
N ALA A 23 -4.75 -15.79 1.40
CA ALA A 23 -4.53 -15.33 2.76
C ALA A 23 -3.82 -13.97 2.82
N LEU A 24 -2.78 -13.80 1.99
CA LEU A 24 -1.94 -12.59 2.01
C LEU A 24 -2.28 -11.59 0.89
N SER A 25 -3.32 -11.83 0.09
CA SER A 25 -3.71 -10.97 -1.05
C SER A 25 -3.99 -9.52 -0.67
N SER A 26 -4.44 -9.27 0.56
CA SER A 26 -4.77 -7.92 1.04
C SER A 26 -3.55 -7.06 1.39
N LEU A 27 -2.34 -7.63 1.41
CA LEU A 27 -1.11 -6.90 1.74
C LEU A 27 -0.74 -5.83 0.72
N PHE A 28 -1.13 -6.01 -0.54
CA PHE A 28 -0.90 -5.08 -1.63
C PHE A 28 -2.21 -4.77 -2.35
N GLU A 29 -2.32 -3.57 -2.91
CA GLU A 29 -3.43 -3.26 -3.81
C GLU A 29 -3.18 -3.84 -5.20
N GLY A 30 -4.23 -4.31 -5.87
CA GLY A 30 -4.15 -4.88 -7.22
C GLY A 30 -3.85 -6.39 -7.28
N PRO A 31 -3.36 -6.90 -8.42
CA PRO A 31 -3.08 -8.33 -8.59
C PRO A 31 -2.00 -8.83 -7.60
N PRO A 32 -2.18 -10.01 -6.97
CA PRO A 32 -1.32 -10.47 -5.86
C PRO A 32 -0.02 -11.16 -6.32
N TRP A 33 0.63 -10.65 -7.38
CA TRP A 33 1.81 -11.28 -7.98
C TRP A 33 3.00 -11.35 -7.01
N ILE A 34 3.18 -10.35 -6.14
CA ILE A 34 4.26 -10.34 -5.13
C ILE A 34 4.11 -11.53 -4.19
N VAL A 35 2.89 -11.74 -3.71
CA VAL A 35 2.56 -12.84 -2.80
C VAL A 35 2.70 -14.18 -3.52
N TYR A 36 2.22 -14.25 -4.76
CA TYR A 36 2.33 -15.43 -5.61
C TYR A 36 3.79 -15.91 -5.75
N GLU A 37 4.71 -15.00 -6.05
CA GLU A 37 6.13 -15.32 -6.24
C GLU A 37 6.84 -15.63 -4.90
N ALA A 38 6.52 -14.89 -3.84
CA ALA A 38 7.14 -15.07 -2.52
C ALA A 38 6.86 -16.44 -1.87
N TRP A 39 5.81 -17.15 -2.29
CA TRP A 39 5.47 -18.48 -1.77
C TRP A 39 6.63 -19.48 -1.81
N SER A 40 7.46 -19.40 -2.85
CA SER A 40 8.59 -20.30 -3.09
C SER A 40 9.74 -20.17 -2.08
N VAL A 41 9.78 -19.09 -1.31
CA VAL A 41 10.83 -18.78 -0.31
C VAL A 41 10.61 -19.52 1.02
N ARG A 42 9.41 -20.06 1.23
CA ARG A 42 9.04 -20.75 2.47
C ARG A 42 9.98 -21.94 2.77
N PRO A 43 10.16 -22.28 4.06
CA PRO A 43 9.48 -21.71 5.22
C PRO A 43 10.08 -20.38 5.69
N PHE A 44 9.22 -19.44 6.09
CA PHE A 44 9.61 -18.21 6.74
C PHE A 44 9.94 -18.46 8.21
N THR A 45 11.05 -17.93 8.68
CA THR A 45 11.58 -18.13 10.04
C THR A 45 11.08 -17.09 11.03
N SER A 46 10.60 -15.95 10.54
CA SER A 46 10.04 -14.86 11.33
C SER A 46 9.11 -14.00 10.46
N LEU A 47 8.34 -13.12 11.11
CA LEU A 47 7.56 -12.10 10.41
C LEU A 47 8.45 -11.18 9.54
N ASP A 48 9.62 -10.83 10.05
CA ASP A 48 10.62 -10.03 9.32
C ASP A 48 11.17 -10.78 8.09
N HIS A 49 11.34 -12.10 8.17
CA HIS A 49 11.75 -12.90 7.01
C HIS A 49 10.65 -12.93 5.93
N LEU A 50 9.38 -13.06 6.31
CA LEU A 50 8.26 -12.94 5.36
C LEU A 50 8.20 -11.54 4.74
N TYR A 51 8.24 -10.49 5.57
CA TYR A 51 8.22 -9.10 5.10
C TYR A 51 9.36 -8.78 4.13
N SER A 52 10.60 -9.14 4.48
CA SER A 52 11.77 -8.93 3.62
C SER A 52 11.68 -9.73 2.32
N SER A 53 11.13 -10.95 2.35
CA SER A 53 10.90 -11.75 1.14
C SER A 53 9.93 -11.07 0.17
N LEU A 54 8.82 -10.52 0.69
CA LEU A 54 7.86 -9.75 -0.12
C LEU A 54 8.50 -8.49 -0.72
N CYS A 55 9.30 -7.76 0.07
CA CYS A 55 10.01 -6.57 -0.40
C CYS A 55 11.08 -6.90 -1.46
N ASN A 56 11.76 -8.04 -1.32
CA ASN A 56 12.75 -8.51 -2.29
C ASN A 56 12.09 -8.83 -3.63
N VAL A 57 10.95 -9.53 -3.64
CA VAL A 57 10.16 -9.77 -4.86
C VAL A 57 9.74 -8.44 -5.51
N MET A 58 9.20 -7.52 -4.73
CA MET A 58 8.78 -6.21 -5.23
C MET A 58 9.95 -5.43 -5.86
N SER A 59 11.09 -5.36 -5.18
CA SER A 59 12.25 -4.59 -5.63
C SER A 59 13.01 -5.23 -6.80
N ALA A 60 12.97 -6.57 -6.92
CA ALA A 60 13.58 -7.30 -8.02
C ALA A 60 12.72 -7.31 -9.30
N SER A 61 11.44 -6.96 -9.19
CA SER A 61 10.52 -6.88 -10.35
C SER A 61 10.90 -5.76 -11.33
N SER A 62 10.36 -5.83 -12.54
CA SER A 62 10.63 -4.81 -13.57
C SER A 62 10.05 -3.45 -13.17
N ILE A 63 10.61 -2.36 -13.70
CA ILE A 63 10.10 -1.00 -13.45
C ILE A 63 8.63 -0.89 -13.86
N GLU A 64 8.21 -1.59 -14.92
CA GLU A 64 6.82 -1.63 -15.37
C GLU A 64 5.92 -2.28 -14.32
N GLN A 65 6.32 -3.44 -13.76
CA GLN A 65 5.57 -4.09 -12.68
C GLN A 65 5.48 -3.22 -11.43
N GLN A 66 6.58 -2.56 -11.05
CA GLN A 66 6.62 -1.60 -9.94
C GLN A 66 5.65 -0.43 -10.17
N VAL A 67 5.65 0.15 -11.37
CA VAL A 67 4.72 1.24 -11.71
C VAL A 67 3.26 0.75 -11.70
N THR A 68 2.98 -0.44 -12.23
CA THR A 68 1.63 -1.03 -12.18
C THR A 68 1.14 -1.28 -10.75
N LEU A 69 2.03 -1.70 -9.85
CA LEU A 69 1.73 -1.83 -8.42
C LEU A 69 1.36 -0.46 -7.81
N ILE A 70 2.14 0.57 -8.07
CA ILE A 70 1.84 1.94 -7.59
C ILE A 70 0.48 2.40 -8.15
N GLN A 71 0.23 2.17 -9.44
CA GLN A 71 -1.04 2.51 -10.10
C GLN A 71 -2.26 1.77 -9.56
N SER A 72 -2.06 0.62 -8.92
CA SER A 72 -3.15 -0.14 -8.32
C SER A 72 -3.67 0.49 -7.02
N HIS A 73 -2.94 1.45 -6.44
CA HIS A 73 -3.37 2.15 -5.24
C HIS A 73 -4.47 3.18 -5.56
N PRO A 74 -5.55 3.24 -4.76
CA PRO A 74 -6.52 4.31 -4.88
C PRO A 74 -5.90 5.63 -4.42
N ASP A 75 -6.36 6.75 -4.99
CA ASP A 75 -5.97 8.05 -4.47
C ASP A 75 -6.44 8.26 -3.04
N LEU A 76 -5.63 9.02 -2.30
CA LEU A 76 -6.10 9.70 -1.11
C LEU A 76 -7.20 10.68 -1.47
N VAL A 77 -8.36 10.56 -0.82
CA VAL A 77 -9.52 11.45 -1.04
C VAL A 77 -10.02 11.42 -2.50
N GLY A 78 -9.73 10.35 -3.25
CA GLY A 78 -10.18 10.22 -4.64
C GLY A 78 -11.62 9.76 -4.78
N ARG A 79 -12.04 9.51 -6.04
CA ARG A 79 -13.39 9.00 -6.35
C ARG A 79 -13.79 7.77 -5.54
N ALA A 80 -12.88 6.81 -5.35
CA ALA A 80 -13.18 5.60 -4.58
C ALA A 80 -13.42 5.91 -3.09
N ALA A 81 -12.66 6.86 -2.52
CA ALA A 81 -12.87 7.32 -1.15
C ALA A 81 -14.22 8.02 -1.00
N LEU A 82 -14.50 8.97 -1.90
CA LEU A 82 -15.75 9.75 -1.89
C LEU A 82 -16.99 8.90 -2.16
N ALA A 83 -16.86 7.84 -2.96
CA ALA A 83 -17.93 6.89 -3.25
C ALA A 83 -18.07 5.77 -2.21
N GLY A 84 -17.16 5.69 -1.22
CA GLY A 84 -17.15 4.61 -0.23
C GLY A 84 -16.83 3.23 -0.80
N THR A 85 -16.10 3.16 -1.92
CA THR A 85 -15.77 1.91 -2.64
C THR A 85 -14.32 1.47 -2.45
N LEU A 86 -13.59 2.06 -1.48
CA LEU A 86 -12.26 1.61 -1.09
C LEU A 86 -12.29 0.18 -0.53
N SER A 87 -11.16 -0.53 -0.65
CA SER A 87 -10.93 -1.76 0.11
C SER A 87 -11.03 -1.47 1.62
N PRO A 88 -11.42 -2.45 2.46
CA PRO A 88 -11.49 -2.25 3.91
C PRO A 88 -10.18 -1.70 4.50
N SER A 89 -9.03 -2.20 4.04
CA SER A 89 -7.70 -1.72 4.46
C SER A 89 -7.48 -0.26 4.06
N SER A 90 -7.68 0.09 2.79
CA SER A 90 -7.53 1.46 2.30
C SER A 90 -8.47 2.44 3.00
N SER A 91 -9.71 2.03 3.28
CA SER A 91 -10.69 2.85 4.01
C SER A 91 -10.22 3.15 5.44
N SER A 92 -9.79 2.11 6.18
CA SER A 92 -9.26 2.26 7.54
C SER A 92 -7.98 3.10 7.57
N GLU A 93 -7.11 2.93 6.59
CA GLU A 93 -5.86 3.67 6.46
C GLU A 93 -6.13 5.17 6.24
N GLN A 94 -7.01 5.53 5.30
CA GLN A 94 -7.34 6.94 5.06
C GLN A 94 -8.05 7.59 6.26
N ALA A 95 -8.96 6.86 6.92
CA ALA A 95 -9.60 7.35 8.15
C ALA A 95 -8.60 7.60 9.28
N SER A 96 -7.56 6.76 9.43
CA SER A 96 -6.52 6.93 10.46
C SER A 96 -5.69 8.22 10.29
N ALA A 97 -5.60 8.72 9.06
CA ALA A 97 -4.97 10.00 8.71
C ALA A 97 -5.92 11.21 8.84
N GLY A 98 -7.20 10.99 9.17
CA GLY A 98 -8.23 12.02 9.28
C GLY A 98 -8.80 12.48 7.93
N LEU A 99 -8.61 11.69 6.87
CA LEU A 99 -9.05 12.04 5.52
C LEU A 99 -10.56 11.80 5.30
N ASP A 100 -11.24 11.15 6.25
CA ASP A 100 -12.68 10.94 6.29
C ASP A 100 -13.48 12.18 6.71
N ARG A 101 -12.80 13.24 7.17
CA ARG A 101 -13.40 14.44 7.79
C ARG A 101 -12.98 15.75 7.15
N LEU A 102 -12.62 15.70 5.87
CA LEU A 102 -12.14 16.86 5.15
C LEU A 102 -13.28 17.80 4.77
N SER A 103 -13.00 19.10 4.84
CA SER A 103 -13.85 20.14 4.29
C SER A 103 -13.85 20.09 2.75
N PRO A 104 -14.87 20.67 2.08
CA PRO A 104 -14.91 20.75 0.62
C PRO A 104 -13.66 21.41 0.00
N THR A 105 -13.09 22.43 0.67
CA THR A 105 -11.87 23.12 0.23
C THR A 105 -10.65 22.21 0.30
N GLU A 106 -10.54 21.38 1.35
CA GLU A 106 -9.46 20.40 1.48
C GLU A 106 -9.59 19.30 0.42
N ILE A 107 -10.81 18.79 0.18
CA ILE A 107 -11.07 17.81 -0.89
C ILE A 107 -10.65 18.36 -2.26
N ALA A 108 -10.97 19.63 -2.55
CA ALA A 108 -10.54 20.29 -3.78
C ALA A 108 -9.02 20.41 -3.88
N THR A 109 -8.35 20.70 -2.76
CA THR A 109 -6.88 20.75 -2.68
C THR A 109 -6.26 19.39 -2.99
N PHE A 110 -6.73 18.31 -2.34
CA PHE A 110 -6.30 16.95 -2.63
C PHE A 110 -6.56 16.56 -4.10
N SER A 111 -7.70 16.94 -4.65
CA SER A 111 -8.03 16.65 -6.05
C SER A 111 -7.04 17.31 -7.02
N SER A 112 -6.71 18.58 -6.80
CA SER A 112 -5.71 19.32 -7.59
C SER A 112 -4.32 18.70 -7.47
N LEU A 113 -3.88 18.37 -6.25
CA LEU A 113 -2.57 17.75 -6.00
C LEU A 113 -2.46 16.35 -6.63
N ASN A 114 -3.50 15.53 -6.51
CA ASN A 114 -3.57 14.22 -7.16
C ASN A 114 -3.49 14.34 -8.69
N GLN A 115 -4.16 15.35 -9.28
CA GLN A 115 -4.08 15.60 -10.71
C GLN A 115 -2.66 16.00 -11.13
N ALA A 116 -2.07 17.00 -10.49
CA ALA A 116 -0.71 17.47 -10.80
C ALA A 116 0.33 16.34 -10.65
N TYR A 117 0.17 15.52 -9.62
CA TYR A 117 1.06 14.38 -9.37
C TYR A 117 0.96 13.32 -10.47
N ARG A 118 -0.26 12.98 -10.91
CA ARG A 118 -0.46 12.06 -12.04
C ARG A 118 0.08 12.60 -13.35
N GLU A 119 -0.16 13.86 -13.65
CA GLU A 119 0.35 14.51 -14.87
C GLU A 119 1.88 14.46 -14.92
N ARG A 120 2.53 14.62 -13.76
CA ARG A 120 4.00 14.58 -13.67
C ARG A 120 4.58 13.16 -13.74
N PHE A 121 4.00 12.20 -13.03
CA PHE A 121 4.65 10.90 -12.79
C PHE A 121 3.97 9.72 -13.51
N GLY A 122 2.69 9.85 -13.87
CA GLY A 122 1.90 8.81 -14.52
C GLY A 122 1.33 7.75 -13.56
N PHE A 123 1.36 8.00 -12.25
CA PHE A 123 0.86 7.10 -11.21
C PHE A 123 0.35 7.93 -9.99
N PRO A 124 -0.50 7.37 -9.11
CA PRO A 124 -1.07 8.10 -7.97
C PRO A 124 -0.02 8.41 -6.90
N PHE A 125 -0.31 9.39 -6.05
CA PHE A 125 0.50 9.66 -4.87
C PHE A 125 0.24 8.58 -3.81
N VAL A 126 1.29 7.85 -3.44
CA VAL A 126 1.23 6.81 -2.41
C VAL A 126 2.05 7.24 -1.21
N ILE A 127 1.45 7.18 -0.04
CA ILE A 127 2.07 7.42 1.26
C ILE A 127 1.40 6.51 2.30
N CYS A 128 2.16 6.04 3.29
CA CYS A 128 1.61 5.27 4.39
C CYS A 128 0.74 6.15 5.28
N ALA A 129 -0.57 6.15 5.01
CA ALA A 129 -1.52 7.02 5.70
C ALA A 129 -1.55 6.79 7.23
N ARG A 130 -1.35 5.55 7.69
CA ARG A 130 -1.28 5.22 9.12
C ARG A 130 -0.11 5.85 9.86
N GLU A 131 0.97 6.18 9.15
CA GLU A 131 2.16 6.85 9.70
C GLU A 131 2.12 8.37 9.52
N ASN A 132 1.09 8.91 8.87
CA ASN A 132 1.03 10.32 8.49
C ASN A 132 -0.28 10.97 8.91
N LYS A 133 -0.24 12.29 9.11
CA LYS A 133 -1.43 13.13 9.26
C LYS A 133 -1.62 13.97 8.01
N LYS A 134 -2.84 14.47 7.82
CA LYS A 134 -3.22 15.32 6.69
C LYS A 134 -2.16 16.39 6.35
N GLU A 135 -1.64 17.08 7.35
CA GLU A 135 -0.63 18.14 7.18
C GLU A 135 0.68 17.57 6.59
N SER A 136 1.15 16.44 7.11
CA SER A 136 2.33 15.73 6.59
C SER A 136 2.12 15.19 5.19
N ILE A 137 0.90 14.74 4.86
CA ILE A 137 0.53 14.27 3.53
C ILE A 137 0.59 15.42 2.52
N LEU A 138 0.01 16.58 2.85
CA LEU A 138 0.05 17.78 2.01
C LEU A 138 1.49 18.27 1.79
N ALA A 139 2.30 18.34 2.86
CA ALA A 139 3.72 18.66 2.74
C ALA A 139 4.48 17.63 1.87
N GLY A 140 4.10 16.35 1.97
CA GLY A 140 4.63 15.28 1.15
C GLY A 140 4.35 15.49 -0.34
N PHE A 141 3.14 15.93 -0.72
CA PHE A 141 2.83 16.30 -2.10
C PHE A 141 3.74 17.43 -2.60
N GLU A 142 3.84 18.52 -1.85
CA GLU A 142 4.63 19.70 -2.23
C GLU A 142 6.10 19.33 -2.46
N GLN A 143 6.70 18.56 -1.54
CA GLN A 143 8.09 18.15 -1.66
C GLN A 143 8.30 17.18 -2.83
N ARG A 144 7.45 16.15 -2.94
CA ARG A 144 7.63 15.05 -3.89
C ARG A 144 7.33 15.47 -5.32
N LEU A 145 6.49 16.48 -5.53
CA LEU A 145 6.29 17.09 -6.84
C LEU A 145 7.56 17.70 -7.45
N HIS A 146 8.65 17.88 -6.69
CA HIS A 146 9.93 18.33 -7.25
C HIS A 146 10.87 17.19 -7.65
N ASN A 147 10.55 15.94 -7.32
CA ASN A 147 11.39 14.78 -7.62
C ASN A 147 11.46 14.48 -9.12
N SER A 148 12.51 13.76 -9.50
CA SER A 148 12.53 13.03 -10.77
C SER A 148 11.62 11.80 -10.69
N ARG A 149 11.17 11.31 -11.84
CA ARG A 149 10.28 10.14 -11.90
C ARG A 149 10.91 8.88 -11.28
N SER A 150 12.21 8.66 -11.46
CA SER A 150 12.91 7.50 -10.88
C SER A 150 12.98 7.58 -9.36
N GLN A 151 13.35 8.74 -8.81
CA GLN A 151 13.32 8.98 -7.36
C GLN A 151 11.92 8.73 -6.79
N GLU A 152 10.90 9.17 -7.51
CA GLU A 152 9.52 9.06 -7.05
C GLU A 152 8.99 7.63 -7.08
N ILE A 153 9.40 6.81 -8.07
CA ILE A 153 9.10 5.37 -8.05
C ILE A 153 9.72 4.72 -6.81
N THR A 154 11.00 5.00 -6.52
CA THR A 154 11.67 4.45 -5.33
C THR A 154 10.97 4.86 -4.04
N LEU A 155 10.60 6.14 -3.90
CA LEU A 155 9.89 6.63 -2.72
C LEU A 155 8.50 5.99 -2.58
N ALA A 156 7.73 5.93 -3.67
CA ALA A 156 6.41 5.31 -3.65
C ALA A 156 6.47 3.83 -3.26
N LEU A 157 7.44 3.06 -3.76
CA LEU A 157 7.64 1.66 -3.35
C LEU A 157 8.04 1.55 -1.87
N GLY A 158 8.83 2.48 -1.35
CA GLY A 158 9.12 2.55 0.08
C GLY A 158 7.87 2.77 0.93
N GLU A 159 6.94 3.62 0.47
CA GLU A 159 5.65 3.81 1.13
C GLU A 159 4.74 2.56 1.02
N VAL A 160 4.75 1.87 -0.13
CA VAL A 160 4.06 0.57 -0.29
C VAL A 160 4.63 -0.47 0.68
N ALA A 161 5.95 -0.53 0.88
CA ALA A 161 6.56 -1.45 1.83
C ALA A 161 6.09 -1.17 3.28
N LYS A 162 6.00 0.10 3.68
CA LYS A 162 5.47 0.48 5.01
C LYS A 162 4.00 0.07 5.18
N ILE A 163 3.17 0.29 4.16
CA ILE A 163 1.77 -0.15 4.15
C ILE A 163 1.69 -1.68 4.31
N CYS A 164 2.50 -2.41 3.53
CA CYS A 164 2.59 -3.87 3.62
C CYS A 164 2.96 -4.34 5.03
N ALA A 165 3.98 -3.73 5.67
CA ALA A 165 4.40 -4.08 7.03
C ALA A 165 3.25 -3.95 8.04
N LEU A 166 2.52 -2.82 8.00
CA LEU A 166 1.40 -2.58 8.91
C LEU A 166 0.23 -3.55 8.66
N ARG A 167 -0.09 -3.84 7.39
CA ARG A 167 -1.12 -4.82 7.04
C ARG A 167 -0.70 -6.24 7.48
N LEU A 168 0.58 -6.56 7.38
CA LEU A 168 1.13 -7.84 7.82
C LEU A 168 1.00 -8.02 9.34
N HIS A 169 1.29 -6.97 10.12
CA HIS A 169 1.07 -6.95 11.58
C HIS A 169 -0.40 -7.09 12.00
N ASP A 170 -1.32 -6.57 11.19
CA ASP A 170 -2.75 -6.74 11.46
C ASP A 170 -3.22 -8.18 11.16
N LEU A 171 -2.63 -8.81 10.14
CA LEU A 171 -3.01 -10.12 9.61
C LEU A 171 -2.35 -11.31 10.32
N ILE A 172 -1.14 -11.15 10.86
CA ILE A 172 -0.38 -12.24 11.49
C ILE A 172 -0.24 -11.98 13.00
N SER A 173 -0.62 -12.98 13.80
CA SER A 173 -0.39 -12.98 15.25
C SER A 173 1.06 -13.37 15.54
N SER A 174 1.67 -12.65 16.48
CA SER A 174 2.95 -13.05 17.13
C SER A 174 2.83 -14.40 17.82
#